data_AF-A0A0F2P6G2-F1
#
_entry.id   AF-A0A0F2P6G2-F1
#
_cell.length_a   1.000
_cell.length_b   1.000
_cell.length_c   1.000
_cell.angle_alpha   90.00
_cell.angle_beta   90.00
_cell.angle_gamma   90.00
#
_symmetry.space_group_name_H-M   'P 1'
#
loop_
_entity.id
_entity.type
_entity.pdbx_description
1 polymer ?
#
loop_
_entity_poly.entity_id
_entity_poly.type
_entity_poly.pdbx_seq_one_letter_code
_entity_poly.pdbx_strand_id
1 'polypeptide(L)'
;MDGAMGTMIQNRKLGEADFRGARFADWGQDLKGNNDLLVLSQPEIIGEIYTAYLEAGADIIETNTFNSTAVSQLDYGTQGLVRELNLAGARIARQAADAMTALTP
;
A
#
# COMPACT_ATOMS: atom_id res chain seq x y z
N MET A 1 -16.20 8.02 0.49
CA MET A 1 -15.26 7.05 1.08
C MET A 1 -14.89 6.08 -0.03
N ASP A 2 -13.63 5.66 -0.09
CA ASP A 2 -13.10 4.75 -1.09
C ASP A 2 -13.60 3.31 -0.89
N GLY A 3 -13.17 2.42 -1.78
CA GLY A 3 -13.55 1.01 -1.78
C GLY A 3 -12.42 0.09 -1.29
N ALA A 4 -12.59 -1.21 -1.53
CA ALA A 4 -11.66 -2.23 -1.05
C ALA A 4 -10.29 -2.19 -1.76
N MET A 5 -9.28 -1.66 -1.08
CA MET A 5 -7.86 -1.70 -1.48
C MET A 5 -7.40 -3.12 -1.87
N GLY A 6 -7.75 -4.12 -1.06
CA GLY A 6 -7.36 -5.51 -1.32
C GLY A 6 -7.88 -6.06 -2.66
N THR A 7 -9.10 -5.70 -3.08
CA THR A 7 -9.66 -6.14 -4.37
C THR A 7 -8.91 -5.49 -5.53
N MET A 8 -8.55 -4.22 -5.41
CA MET A 8 -7.76 -3.51 -6.42
C MET A 8 -6.36 -4.11 -6.57
N ILE A 9 -5.71 -4.48 -5.47
CA ILE A 9 -4.41 -5.16 -5.47
C ILE A 9 -4.52 -6.55 -6.12
N GLN A 10 -5.55 -7.33 -5.78
CA GLN A 10 -5.76 -8.67 -6.36
C GLN A 10 -5.89 -8.63 -7.88
N ASN A 11 -6.55 -7.60 -8.43
CA ASN A 11 -6.70 -7.40 -9.88
C ASN A 11 -5.36 -7.19 -10.60
N ARG A 12 -4.31 -6.74 -9.90
CA ARG A 12 -2.96 -6.59 -10.45
C ARG A 12 -2.18 -7.90 -10.57
N LYS A 13 -2.69 -9.00 -9.99
CA LYS A 13 -2.11 -10.36 -10.06
C LYS A 13 -0.63 -10.44 -9.64
N LEU A 14 -0.26 -9.65 -8.63
CA LEU A 14 1.12 -9.58 -8.12
C LEU A 14 1.62 -10.94 -7.59
N GLY A 15 2.86 -11.25 -7.92
CA GLY A 15 3.59 -12.43 -7.46
C GLY A 15 4.55 -12.11 -6.31
N GLU A 16 5.18 -13.14 -5.75
CA GLU A 16 6.14 -13.01 -4.64
C GLU A 16 7.25 -11.99 -4.93
N ALA A 17 7.80 -11.99 -6.14
CA ALA A 17 8.84 -11.05 -6.55
C ALA A 17 8.38 -9.58 -6.47
N ASP A 18 7.11 -9.30 -6.75
CA ASP A 18 6.54 -7.95 -6.66
C ASP A 18 6.44 -7.49 -5.21
N PHE A 19 5.97 -8.38 -4.32
CA PHE A 19 5.90 -8.08 -2.88
C PHE A 19 7.30 -7.87 -2.29
N ARG A 20 8.29 -8.61 -2.77
CA ARG A 20 9.69 -8.47 -2.34
C ARG A 20 10.32 -7.17 -2.84
N GLY A 21 10.06 -6.81 -4.10
CA GLY A 21 10.80 -5.77 -4.80
C GLY A 21 12.33 -5.99 -4.70
N ALA A 22 13.10 -4.92 -4.89
CA ALA A 22 14.56 -5.00 -4.75
C ALA A 22 14.99 -5.15 -3.28
N ARG A 23 14.27 -4.52 -2.35
CA ARG A 23 14.67 -4.40 -0.94
C ARG A 23 14.58 -5.72 -0.17
N PHE A 24 13.61 -6.56 -0.51
CA PHE A 24 13.33 -7.80 0.22
C PHE A 24 13.59 -9.05 -0.63
N ALA A 25 14.43 -8.94 -1.67
CA ALA A 25 14.76 -10.04 -2.57
C ALA A 25 15.21 -11.30 -1.79
N ASP A 26 16.11 -11.13 -0.82
CA ASP A 26 16.68 -12.20 0.00
C ASP A 26 15.94 -12.42 1.34
N TRP A 27 14.69 -11.95 1.47
CA TRP A 27 13.95 -12.11 2.72
C TRP A 27 13.65 -13.59 3.03
N GLY A 28 13.86 -14.01 4.27
CA GLY A 28 13.80 -15.43 4.66
C GLY A 28 12.40 -16.04 4.78
N GLN A 29 11.35 -15.27 4.53
CA GLN A 29 9.94 -15.68 4.59
C GLN A 29 9.20 -15.19 3.35
N ASP A 30 8.10 -15.86 2.99
CA ASP A 30 7.23 -15.41 1.90
C ASP A 30 6.55 -14.10 2.28
N LEU A 31 6.50 -13.15 1.34
CA LEU A 31 5.92 -11.82 1.54
C LEU A 31 4.60 -11.62 0.80
N LYS A 32 4.27 -12.50 -0.15
CA LYS A 32 3.00 -12.46 -0.88
C LYS A 32 1.82 -12.52 0.08
N GLY A 33 0.89 -11.59 -0.09
CA GLY A 33 -0.28 -11.43 0.75
C GLY A 33 -0.13 -10.34 1.81
N ASN A 34 1.09 -9.88 2.10
CA ASN A 34 1.32 -8.70 2.92
C ASN A 34 1.07 -7.42 2.11
N ASN A 35 -0.21 -7.10 1.84
CA ASN A 35 -0.58 -5.96 1.00
C ASN A 35 -0.02 -4.63 1.51
N ASP A 36 0.07 -4.46 2.82
CA ASP A 36 0.67 -3.28 3.45
C ASP A 36 2.12 -3.07 3.01
N LEU A 37 2.90 -4.14 2.76
CA LEU A 37 4.29 -4.04 2.32
C LEU A 37 4.44 -3.35 0.96
N LEU A 38 3.41 -3.39 0.12
CA LEU A 38 3.43 -2.78 -1.21
C LEU A 38 3.60 -1.26 -1.16
N VAL A 39 3.34 -0.60 -0.02
CA VAL A 39 3.70 0.83 0.14
C VAL A 39 5.22 1.07 0.11
N LEU A 40 6.02 0.03 0.30
CA LEU A 40 7.49 0.07 0.24
C LEU A 40 8.05 -0.59 -1.01
N SER A 41 7.47 -1.72 -1.44
CA SER A 41 7.98 -2.46 -2.59
C SER A 41 7.39 -2.03 -3.94
N GLN A 42 6.14 -1.55 -3.95
CA GLN A 42 5.42 -1.11 -5.15
C GLN A 42 4.61 0.18 -4.92
N PRO A 43 5.25 1.27 -4.44
CA PRO A 43 4.53 2.48 -4.03
C PRO A 43 3.73 3.12 -5.17
N GLU A 44 4.18 2.98 -6.41
CA GLU A 44 3.50 3.48 -7.60
C GLU A 44 2.14 2.81 -7.81
N ILE A 45 2.07 1.48 -7.64
CA ILE A 45 0.81 0.72 -7.78
C ILE A 45 -0.19 1.17 -6.71
N ILE A 46 0.27 1.38 -5.48
CA ILE A 46 -0.61 1.87 -4.40
C ILE A 46 -1.10 3.30 -4.69
N GLY A 47 -0.21 4.17 -5.17
CA GLY A 47 -0.56 5.52 -5.62
C GLY A 47 -1.63 5.51 -6.71
N GLU A 48 -1.46 4.68 -7.75
CA GLU A 48 -2.45 4.51 -8.81
C GLU A 48 -3.83 4.09 -8.28
N ILE A 49 -3.89 3.23 -7.26
CA ILE A 49 -5.16 2.80 -6.67
C ILE A 49 -5.84 3.96 -5.92
N TYR A 50 -5.10 4.75 -5.15
CA TYR A 50 -5.67 5.95 -4.51
C TYR A 50 -6.19 6.93 -5.56
N THR A 51 -5.41 7.21 -6.60
CA THR A 51 -5.82 8.08 -7.70
C THR A 51 -7.09 7.57 -8.37
N ALA A 52 -7.19 6.27 -8.65
CA ALA A 52 -8.39 5.69 -9.26
C ALA A 52 -9.64 5.87 -8.39
N TYR A 53 -9.54 5.75 -7.06
CA TYR A 53 -10.68 6.01 -6.18
C TYR A 53 -11.06 7.49 -6.12
N LEU A 54 -10.06 8.37 -6.06
CA LEU A 54 -10.29 9.82 -6.10
C LEU A 54 -10.95 10.26 -7.41
N GLU A 55 -10.47 9.76 -8.55
CA GLU A 55 -11.03 10.01 -9.88
C GLU A 55 -12.46 9.47 -10.02
N ALA A 56 -12.78 8.38 -9.32
CA ALA A 56 -14.14 7.85 -9.23
C ALA A 56 -15.07 8.65 -8.30
N GLY A 57 -14.58 9.73 -7.69
CA GLY A 57 -15.36 10.66 -6.86
C GLY A 57 -15.31 10.36 -5.35
N ALA A 58 -14.34 9.59 -4.87
CA ALA A 58 -14.17 9.43 -3.42
C ALA A 58 -13.58 10.70 -2.79
N ASP A 59 -14.27 11.29 -1.81
CA ASP A 59 -13.73 12.43 -1.04
C ASP A 59 -12.79 12.03 0.11
N ILE A 60 -12.79 10.74 0.48
CA ILE A 60 -12.03 10.18 1.60
C ILE A 60 -11.38 8.89 1.10
N ILE A 61 -10.07 8.76 1.31
CA ILE A 61 -9.30 7.54 1.05
C ILE A 61 -8.69 7.01 2.35
N GLU A 62 -8.61 5.69 2.48
CA GLU A 62 -7.95 5.03 3.59
C GLU A 62 -6.50 4.69 3.24
N THR A 63 -5.59 4.79 4.20
CA THR A 63 -4.21 4.37 4.00
C THR A 63 -4.12 2.84 3.88
N ASN A 64 -3.25 2.33 3.01
CA ASN A 64 -2.92 0.91 2.88
C ASN A 64 -2.08 0.42 4.08
N THR A 65 -2.69 0.42 5.26
CA THR A 65 -2.05 0.17 6.56
C THR A 65 -2.91 -0.69 7.48
N PHE A 66 -3.85 -1.48 6.93
CA PHE A 66 -4.80 -2.28 7.70
C PHE A 66 -4.09 -3.29 8.62
N ASN A 67 -3.01 -3.91 8.15
CA ASN A 67 -2.21 -4.89 8.88
C ASN A 67 -0.85 -4.32 9.33
N SER A 68 -0.67 -3.00 9.35
CA SER A 68 0.59 -2.35 9.73
C SER A 68 0.73 -2.28 11.25
N THR A 69 0.66 -3.44 11.91
CA THR A 69 0.85 -3.63 13.35
C THR A 69 1.88 -4.74 13.60
N ALA A 70 2.55 -4.72 14.75
CA ALA A 70 3.59 -5.72 15.05
C ALA A 70 3.04 -7.16 15.08
N VAL A 71 1.78 -7.33 15.47
CA VAL A 71 1.12 -8.64 15.54
C VAL A 71 0.89 -9.19 14.13
N SER A 72 0.25 -8.44 13.23
CA SER A 72 0.00 -8.91 11.87
C SER A 72 1.28 -9.07 11.05
N GLN A 73 2.28 -8.21 11.27
CA GLN A 73 3.56 -8.29 10.55
C GLN A 73 4.46 -9.44 11.04
N LEU A 74 4.11 -10.12 12.13
CA LEU A 74 4.84 -11.30 12.62
C LEU A 74 4.82 -12.43 11.59
N ASP A 75 3.68 -12.63 10.92
CA ASP A 75 3.49 -13.70 9.93
C ASP A 75 4.42 -13.59 8.72
N TYR A 76 5.03 -12.41 8.51
CA TYR A 76 5.94 -12.10 7.41
C TYR A 76 7.36 -11.75 7.88
N GLY A 77 7.60 -11.74 9.20
CA GLY A 77 8.87 -11.32 9.81
C GLY A 77 9.19 -9.82 9.71
N THR A 78 8.21 -8.97 9.40
CA THR A 78 8.38 -7.55 9.07
C THR A 78 8.00 -6.60 10.21
N GLN A 79 7.91 -7.06 11.46
CA GLN A 79 7.48 -6.26 12.62
C GLN A 79 8.33 -4.99 12.82
N GLY A 80 9.63 -5.06 12.48
CA GLY A 80 10.54 -3.92 12.56
C GLY A 80 10.19 -2.78 11.58
N LEU A 81 9.35 -3.05 10.58
CA LEU A 81 8.96 -2.09 9.53
C LEU A 81 7.64 -1.39 9.84
N VAL A 82 6.94 -1.72 10.93
CA VAL A 82 5.60 -1.20 11.25
C VAL A 82 5.50 0.33 11.17
N ARG A 83 6.46 1.04 11.78
CA ARG A 83 6.48 2.52 11.71
C ARG A 83 6.69 3.02 10.28
N GLU A 84 7.56 2.34 9.54
CA GLU A 84 7.88 2.71 8.16
C GLU A 84 6.69 2.49 7.23
N LEU A 85 6.00 1.35 7.35
CA LEU A 85 4.78 1.01 6.61
C LEU A 85 3.71 2.08 6.80
N ASN A 86 3.41 2.42 8.06
CA ASN A 86 2.40 3.44 8.37
C ASN A 86 2.79 4.81 7.79
N LEU A 87 4.05 5.22 7.93
CA LEU A 87 4.50 6.51 7.43
C LEU A 87 4.48 6.58 5.90
N ALA A 88 4.92 5.53 5.22
CA ALA A 88 4.92 5.44 3.76
C ALA A 88 3.48 5.40 3.22
N GLY A 89 2.62 4.54 3.78
CA GLY A 89 1.22 4.47 3.40
C GLY A 89 0.49 5.81 3.54
N ALA A 90 0.69 6.52 4.66
CA ALA A 90 0.13 7.86 4.88
C ALA A 90 0.68 8.90 3.91
N ARG A 91 1.99 8.85 3.60
CA ARG A 91 2.63 9.77 2.67
C ARG A 91 2.07 9.62 1.25
N ILE A 92 1.96 8.39 0.75
CA ILE A 92 1.45 8.13 -0.61
C ILE A 92 -0.02 8.58 -0.73
N ALA A 93 -0.85 8.28 0.28
CA ALA A 93 -2.24 8.73 0.30
C ALA A 93 -2.34 10.27 0.31
N ARG A 94 -1.54 10.95 1.13
CA ARG A 94 -1.51 12.43 1.18
C ARG A 94 -1.10 13.02 -0.16
N GLN A 95 -0.07 12.46 -0.80
CA GLN A 95 0.39 12.90 -2.12
C GLN A 95 -0.70 12.76 -3.19
N ALA A 96 -1.41 11.63 -3.21
CA ALA A 96 -2.53 11.41 -4.14
C ALA A 96 -3.67 12.43 -3.89
N ALA A 97 -4.03 12.65 -2.62
CA ALA A 97 -5.05 13.61 -2.26
C ALA A 97 -4.66 15.06 -2.62
N ASP A 98 -3.41 15.49 -2.36
CA ASP A 98 -2.92 16.81 -2.75
C ASP A 98 -2.93 17.00 -4.27
N ALA A 99 -2.50 15.97 -5.02
CA ALA A 99 -2.52 16.00 -6.47
C ALA A 99 -3.95 16.14 -7.02
N MET A 100 -4.92 15.41 -6.44
CA MET A 100 -6.31 15.53 -6.84
C MET A 100 -6.89 16.90 -6.52
N THR A 101 -6.66 17.43 -5.31
CA THR A 101 -7.10 18.79 -4.95
C THR A 101 -6.53 19.85 -5.89
N ALA A 102 -5.29 19.70 -6.34
CA ALA A 102 -4.71 20.63 -7.31
C ALA A 102 -5.40 20.58 -8.69
N LEU A 103 -5.94 19.42 -9.09
CA LEU A 103 -6.70 19.24 -10.34
C LEU A 103 -8.16 19.69 -10.21
N THR A 104 -8.75 19.52 -9.03
CA THR A 104 -10.15 19.88 -8.72
C THR A 104 -10.22 20.68 -7.41
N PRO A 105 -9.98 22.01 -7.46
CA PRO A 105 -9.91 22.86 -6.28
C PRO A 105 -11.23 23.05 -5.53
#